data_AF-A0A6N6Q1N3-F1
#
_entry.id   AF-A0A6N6Q1N3-F1
#
_cell.length_a   1.000
_cell.length_b   1.000
_cell.length_c   1.000
_cell.angle_alpha   90.00
_cell.angle_beta   90.00
_cell.angle_gamma   90.00
#
_symmetry.space_group_name_H-M   'P 1'
#
loop_
_entity.id
_entity.type
_entity.pdbx_description
1 polymer ?
#
loop_
_entity_poly.entity_id
_entity_poly.type
_entity_poly.pdbx_seq_one_letter_code
_entity_poly.pdbx_strand_id
1 'polypeptide(L)'
;MTTAAPTRLARLALAGLLLAARIAGAVPGAPKSDASLSPTSLVASPDGHTLYVGCATAGQVVVFDTATRKVLRTVPVPDAPLGLALAPDGRMLYVACAAPRSTVCLVDTARTRVVARIPAGHTAMSPVPSPDGRTLYVCNRFDNEVAFLDLASRHTTTRVRVPREPIAAALTPDGKFLLVANHIHAGRADIDVVASSVSVVDTVLGTVTREIALPNGSGLLREIRVSPDGRHAVVAHQLSRFHLPTTQVERGWVNTSAATIIDIATLSRLNTVLLDNIDAGAANPWAVAWSADGHALCVTHAGTHELSVVDFPGLLARLATLPATPDPARPVDYTAASQTAADVPNDLSFLVGLRRRIPLAGTDRGPRAMALAGTQAWIANYFSDSLAVVDLAAPRSPVESVPLSPPTATAGPGIVRRGELLFNDATMCFQGWQSCSSCHSSDARVDGFNWDNLNDGIGNPKNAKSLLQAHSTPPSMWMGVRTNASVAVRAGIRNSMFTVRPAADADALDAYLKSLRPIPSPHLAKGVLSASARRGEKLFSSPGVGCIGCHDGTFRTDMKFHNVGTVGKFDQPTDRFDTPSLVEVWRSGPYLHDGRSATLREVVTTFNPDDRHGTTSHLKPEQIDDLVEYVLSL
;
A
#
# COMPACT_ATOMS: atom_id res chain seq x y z
N MET A 1 18.78 -46.47 -66.05
CA MET A 1 19.51 -46.12 -67.29
C MET A 1 19.30 -44.62 -67.46
N THR A 2 20.27 -43.73 -67.36
CA THR A 2 21.73 -43.79 -67.55
C THR A 2 22.31 -42.50 -66.96
N THR A 3 23.42 -42.62 -66.21
CA THR A 3 24.62 -41.74 -66.21
C THR A 3 24.48 -40.23 -65.94
N ALA A 4 25.39 -39.49 -65.32
CA ALA A 4 26.61 -39.68 -64.55
C ALA A 4 27.03 -38.23 -64.17
N ALA A 5 27.66 -38.02 -63.02
CA ALA A 5 28.34 -36.76 -62.66
C ALA A 5 29.76 -36.72 -63.32
N PRO A 6 30.69 -35.79 -63.02
CA PRO A 6 30.64 -34.40 -62.50
C PRO A 6 31.57 -33.42 -63.29
N THR A 7 31.59 -32.12 -62.99
CA THR A 7 32.86 -31.35 -62.80
C THR A 7 32.66 -30.00 -62.09
N ARG A 8 33.57 -29.77 -61.13
CA ARG A 8 33.85 -28.58 -60.29
C ARG A 8 34.39 -27.42 -61.16
N LEU A 9 34.52 -26.13 -60.78
CA LEU A 9 34.74 -25.46 -59.48
C LEU A 9 34.64 -23.92 -59.67
N ALA A 10 34.24 -23.22 -58.58
CA ALA A 10 34.59 -21.84 -58.17
C ALA A 10 33.72 -20.66 -58.66
N ARG A 11 33.32 -19.67 -57.84
CA ARG A 11 33.54 -19.34 -56.42
C ARG A 11 32.47 -18.29 -55.99
N LEU A 12 32.04 -18.36 -54.73
CA LEU A 12 31.48 -17.31 -53.86
C LEU A 12 30.34 -16.40 -54.39
N ALA A 13 29.13 -16.59 -53.86
CA ALA A 13 28.13 -15.53 -53.73
C ALA A 13 27.36 -15.66 -52.39
N LEU A 14 27.23 -14.51 -51.74
CA LEU A 14 26.66 -14.22 -50.43
C LEU A 14 25.16 -14.56 -50.37
N ALA A 15 24.74 -15.41 -49.44
CA ALA A 15 23.31 -15.67 -49.17
C ALA A 15 22.87 -14.85 -47.95
N GLY A 16 22.01 -13.86 -48.18
CA GLY A 16 21.27 -13.16 -47.13
C GLY A 16 20.14 -14.05 -46.59
N LEU A 17 20.11 -14.25 -45.28
CA LEU A 17 19.01 -14.89 -44.57
C LEU A 17 18.01 -13.81 -44.10
N LEU A 18 16.81 -13.82 -44.67
CA LEU A 18 15.65 -13.11 -44.12
C LEU A 18 15.04 -13.97 -42.99
N LEU A 19 15.22 -13.54 -41.74
CA LEU A 19 14.57 -14.13 -40.58
C LEU A 19 13.25 -13.39 -40.31
N ALA A 20 12.12 -14.02 -40.68
CA ALA A 20 10.80 -13.57 -40.24
C ALA A 20 10.58 -14.00 -38.78
N ALA A 21 10.67 -13.04 -37.85
CA ALA A 21 10.35 -13.26 -36.45
C ALA A 21 8.83 -13.44 -36.28
N ARG A 22 8.40 -14.64 -35.88
CA ARG A 22 7.04 -14.87 -35.36
C ARG A 22 6.99 -14.35 -33.92
N ILE A 23 6.18 -13.31 -33.71
CA ILE A 23 5.80 -12.82 -32.38
C ILE A 23 4.89 -13.89 -31.76
N ALA A 24 5.40 -14.62 -30.77
CA ALA A 24 4.60 -15.51 -29.95
C ALA A 24 3.74 -14.67 -28.99
N GLY A 25 2.44 -14.63 -29.24
CA GLY A 25 1.47 -14.16 -28.26
C GLY A 25 1.43 -15.12 -27.08
N ALA A 26 1.59 -14.59 -25.87
CA ALA A 26 1.44 -15.35 -24.64
C ALA A 26 -0.01 -15.85 -24.48
N VAL A 27 -0.18 -17.15 -24.25
CA VAL A 27 -1.46 -17.74 -23.87
C VAL A 27 -1.76 -17.38 -22.41
N PRO A 28 -2.96 -16.86 -22.04
CA PRO A 28 -3.32 -16.65 -20.64
C PRO A 28 -3.69 -17.99 -20.00
N GLY A 29 -3.10 -18.33 -18.85
CA GLY A 29 -3.59 -19.40 -17.97
C GLY A 29 -2.74 -20.66 -17.80
N ALA A 30 -1.47 -20.67 -18.21
CA ALA A 30 -0.56 -21.73 -17.75
C ALA A 30 -0.07 -21.42 -16.32
N PRO A 31 -0.10 -22.39 -15.37
CA PRO A 31 0.48 -22.18 -14.05
C PRO A 31 1.98 -21.91 -14.21
N LYS A 32 2.45 -20.78 -13.68
CA LYS A 32 3.89 -20.50 -13.55
C LYS A 32 4.45 -21.43 -12.46
N SER A 33 4.77 -22.66 -12.82
CA SER A 33 5.42 -23.61 -11.92
C SER A 33 6.83 -23.10 -11.57
N ASP A 34 7.13 -23.02 -10.27
CA ASP A 34 8.29 -22.42 -9.56
C ASP A 34 8.12 -20.96 -9.05
N ALA A 35 6.93 -20.37 -9.13
CA ALA A 35 6.67 -19.03 -8.58
C ALA A 35 6.07 -19.07 -7.16
N SER A 36 6.51 -18.15 -6.28
CA SER A 36 5.91 -17.91 -4.97
C SER A 36 4.40 -17.65 -5.07
N LEU A 37 3.60 -18.12 -4.12
CA LEU A 37 2.16 -17.87 -4.09
C LEU A 37 1.81 -16.43 -3.73
N SER A 38 2.47 -15.90 -2.69
CA SER A 38 2.20 -14.59 -2.10
C SER A 38 0.75 -14.40 -1.62
N PRO A 39 0.31 -15.11 -0.57
CA PRO A 39 -0.99 -14.91 0.05
C PRO A 39 -1.20 -13.45 0.53
N THR A 40 -2.27 -12.79 0.08
CA THR A 40 -2.55 -11.37 0.37
C THR A 40 -3.95 -11.10 0.93
N SER A 41 -4.86 -12.06 0.80
CA SER A 41 -6.26 -11.91 1.23
C SER A 41 -6.77 -13.27 1.70
N LEU A 42 -7.64 -13.28 2.71
CA LEU A 42 -8.11 -14.49 3.38
C LEU A 42 -9.53 -14.29 3.90
N VAL A 43 -10.44 -15.21 3.58
CA VAL A 43 -11.79 -15.26 4.16
C VAL A 43 -12.16 -16.69 4.52
N ALA A 44 -12.89 -16.87 5.62
CA ALA A 44 -13.42 -18.17 6.05
C ALA A 44 -14.88 -18.34 5.63
N SER A 45 -15.28 -19.56 5.30
CA SER A 45 -16.70 -19.91 5.16
C SER A 45 -17.44 -19.70 6.49
N PRO A 46 -18.77 -19.47 6.47
CA PRO A 46 -19.54 -19.23 7.70
C PRO A 46 -19.43 -20.34 8.74
N ASP A 47 -19.23 -21.59 8.31
CA ASP A 47 -19.01 -22.75 9.17
C ASP A 47 -17.55 -22.92 9.65
N GLY A 48 -16.62 -22.11 9.14
CA GLY A 48 -15.19 -22.19 9.45
C GLY A 48 -14.47 -23.41 8.89
N HIS A 49 -15.11 -24.25 8.07
CA HIS A 49 -14.50 -25.47 7.53
C HIS A 49 -13.59 -25.19 6.32
N THR A 50 -13.87 -24.13 5.57
CA THR A 50 -13.14 -23.77 4.35
C THR A 50 -12.54 -22.36 4.47
N LEU A 51 -11.29 -22.21 4.06
CA LEU A 51 -10.65 -20.92 3.83
C LEU A 51 -10.45 -20.68 2.33
N TYR A 52 -10.67 -19.44 1.91
CA TYR A 52 -10.32 -18.96 0.58
C TYR A 52 -9.14 -18.01 0.71
N VAL A 53 -8.02 -18.36 0.08
CA VAL A 53 -6.76 -17.61 0.17
C VAL A 53 -6.43 -17.02 -1.20
N GLY A 54 -6.38 -15.70 -1.31
CA GLY A 54 -5.96 -15.02 -2.52
C GLY A 54 -4.43 -14.99 -2.60
N CYS A 55 -3.87 -15.63 -3.63
CA CYS A 55 -2.43 -15.69 -3.88
C CYS A 55 -2.06 -14.74 -5.02
N ALA A 56 -1.54 -13.56 -4.67
CA ALA A 56 -1.30 -12.45 -5.59
C ALA A 56 -0.37 -12.81 -6.75
N THR A 57 0.80 -13.36 -6.44
CA THR A 57 1.85 -13.65 -7.43
C THR A 57 1.48 -14.83 -8.32
N ALA A 58 0.77 -15.81 -7.76
CA ALA A 58 0.28 -16.97 -8.51
C ALA A 58 -0.99 -16.69 -9.34
N GLY A 59 -1.70 -15.58 -9.09
CA GLY A 59 -2.94 -15.25 -9.83
C GLY A 59 -4.05 -16.27 -9.61
N GLN A 60 -4.21 -16.77 -8.38
CA GLN A 60 -5.19 -17.81 -8.06
C GLN A 60 -5.77 -17.66 -6.65
N VAL A 61 -6.95 -18.22 -6.44
CA VAL A 61 -7.53 -18.44 -5.11
C VAL A 61 -7.31 -19.90 -4.72
N VAL A 62 -6.72 -20.13 -3.56
CA VAL A 62 -6.59 -21.46 -2.95
C VAL A 62 -7.81 -21.71 -2.07
N VAL A 63 -8.46 -22.87 -2.26
CA VAL A 63 -9.51 -23.38 -1.38
C VAL A 63 -8.86 -24.37 -0.42
N PHE A 64 -8.89 -24.07 0.87
CA PHE A 64 -8.15 -24.77 1.91
C PHE A 64 -9.10 -25.30 2.99
N ASP A 65 -8.89 -26.54 3.44
CA ASP A 65 -9.69 -27.21 4.45
C ASP A 65 -9.05 -27.09 5.84
N THR A 66 -9.79 -26.54 6.80
CA THR A 66 -9.26 -26.23 8.14
C THR A 66 -9.08 -27.46 9.02
N ALA A 67 -9.81 -28.55 8.77
CA ALA A 67 -9.75 -29.77 9.56
C ALA A 67 -8.57 -30.65 9.15
N THR A 68 -8.42 -30.90 7.85
CA THR A 68 -7.38 -31.76 7.26
C THR A 68 -6.07 -31.03 6.99
N ARG A 69 -6.07 -29.69 7.08
CA ARG A 69 -4.91 -28.82 6.84
C ARG A 69 -4.36 -28.94 5.42
N LYS A 70 -5.26 -29.08 4.44
CA LYS A 70 -4.91 -29.34 3.05
C LYS A 70 -5.53 -28.33 2.10
N VAL A 71 -4.77 -28.01 1.06
CA VAL A 71 -5.32 -27.40 -0.14
C VAL A 71 -6.23 -28.40 -0.82
N LEU A 72 -7.51 -28.05 -0.95
CA LEU A 72 -8.50 -28.85 -1.67
C LEU A 72 -8.41 -28.61 -3.17
N ARG A 73 -8.40 -27.33 -3.57
CA ARG A 73 -8.47 -26.88 -4.97
C ARG A 73 -7.81 -25.53 -5.15
N THR A 74 -7.47 -25.21 -6.39
CA THR A 74 -7.07 -23.86 -6.81
C THR A 74 -8.00 -23.35 -7.91
N VAL A 75 -8.33 -22.06 -7.85
CA VAL A 75 -9.19 -21.39 -8.82
C VAL A 75 -8.38 -20.28 -9.49
N PRO A 76 -7.98 -20.44 -10.76
CA PRO A 76 -7.24 -19.40 -11.47
C PRO A 76 -8.13 -18.17 -11.70
N VAL A 77 -7.52 -17.00 -11.54
CA VAL A 77 -8.15 -15.69 -11.79
C VAL A 77 -7.25 -14.88 -12.74
N PRO A 78 -7.78 -13.85 -13.44
CA PRO A 78 -7.00 -13.19 -14.49
C PRO A 78 -5.81 -12.37 -13.97
N ASP A 79 -5.91 -11.81 -12.77
CA ASP A 79 -4.93 -10.90 -12.17
C ASP A 79 -4.85 -11.12 -10.65
N ALA A 80 -3.96 -10.39 -9.96
CA ALA A 80 -3.67 -10.57 -8.53
C ALA A 80 -4.94 -10.43 -7.66
N PRO A 81 -5.36 -11.47 -6.92
CA PRO A 81 -6.54 -11.41 -6.03
C PRO A 81 -6.24 -10.66 -4.71
N LEU A 82 -6.27 -9.33 -4.76
CA LEU A 82 -5.92 -8.47 -3.62
C LEU A 82 -7.06 -8.22 -2.62
N GLY A 83 -8.28 -8.67 -2.93
CA GLY A 83 -9.42 -8.61 -2.02
C GLY A 83 -10.38 -9.77 -2.22
N LEU A 84 -10.91 -10.31 -1.13
CA LEU A 84 -11.86 -11.41 -1.11
C LEU A 84 -13.04 -11.06 -0.21
N ALA A 85 -14.25 -11.44 -0.62
CA ALA A 85 -15.42 -11.44 0.24
C ALA A 85 -16.37 -12.57 -0.14
N LEU A 86 -16.99 -13.20 0.85
CA LEU A 86 -18.07 -14.16 0.61
C LEU A 86 -19.42 -13.44 0.62
N ALA A 87 -20.32 -13.89 -0.23
CA ALA A 87 -21.74 -13.58 -0.07
C ALA A 87 -22.23 -14.08 1.30
N PRO A 88 -23.26 -13.45 1.89
CA PRO A 88 -23.79 -13.86 3.20
C PRO A 88 -24.20 -15.34 3.28
N ASP A 89 -24.62 -15.94 2.16
CA ASP A 89 -25.01 -17.34 2.06
C ASP A 89 -23.82 -18.31 1.85
N GLY A 90 -22.60 -17.79 1.69
CA GLY A 90 -21.38 -18.57 1.43
C GLY A 90 -21.31 -19.23 0.04
N ARG A 91 -22.27 -18.99 -0.86
CA ARG A 91 -22.36 -19.68 -2.17
C ARG A 91 -21.52 -19.02 -3.26
N MET A 92 -21.19 -17.74 -3.08
CA MET A 92 -20.41 -16.96 -4.02
C MET A 92 -19.24 -16.29 -3.31
N LEU A 93 -18.05 -16.43 -3.88
CA LEU A 93 -16.87 -15.68 -3.49
C LEU A 93 -16.62 -14.57 -4.52
N TYR A 94 -16.55 -13.33 -4.06
CA TYR A 94 -16.17 -12.17 -4.84
C TYR A 94 -14.66 -11.96 -4.72
N VAL A 95 -13.97 -11.92 -5.86
CA VAL A 95 -12.52 -11.79 -5.93
C VAL A 95 -12.18 -10.52 -6.69
N ALA A 96 -11.62 -9.53 -6.01
CA ALA A 96 -11.08 -8.33 -6.66
C ALA A 96 -9.72 -8.68 -7.29
N CYS A 97 -9.71 -8.81 -8.61
CA CYS A 97 -8.53 -9.08 -9.41
C CYS A 97 -7.90 -7.75 -9.83
N ALA A 98 -6.88 -7.33 -9.09
CA ALA A 98 -6.28 -6.01 -9.19
C ALA A 98 -5.37 -5.88 -10.41
N ALA A 99 -5.72 -4.93 -11.28
CA ALA A 99 -4.96 -4.55 -12.47
C ALA A 99 -5.29 -3.11 -12.85
N PRO A 100 -4.53 -2.47 -13.77
CA PRO A 100 -4.92 -1.16 -14.31
C PRO A 100 -6.32 -1.12 -14.93
N ARG A 101 -6.83 -2.28 -15.38
CA ARG A 101 -8.23 -2.51 -15.73
C ARG A 101 -8.73 -3.72 -14.96
N SER A 102 -9.13 -3.49 -13.71
CA SER A 102 -9.48 -4.59 -12.81
C SER A 102 -10.77 -5.28 -13.20
N THR A 103 -10.94 -6.49 -12.71
CA THR A 103 -12.20 -7.22 -12.74
C THR A 103 -12.52 -7.79 -11.38
N VAL A 104 -13.80 -7.91 -11.05
CA VAL A 104 -14.26 -8.74 -9.94
C VAL A 104 -14.71 -10.08 -10.51
N CYS A 105 -14.06 -11.16 -10.10
CA CYS A 105 -14.50 -12.51 -10.43
C CYS A 105 -15.54 -13.00 -9.41
N LEU A 106 -16.63 -13.58 -9.90
CA LEU A 106 -17.62 -14.28 -9.11
C LEU A 106 -17.30 -15.78 -9.18
N VAL A 107 -16.89 -16.36 -8.06
CA VAL A 107 -16.51 -17.76 -7.94
C VAL A 107 -17.62 -18.52 -7.22
N ASP A 108 -18.19 -19.51 -7.88
CA ASP A 108 -19.13 -20.44 -7.25
C ASP A 108 -18.36 -21.37 -6.32
N THR A 109 -18.70 -21.36 -5.03
CA THR A 109 -17.94 -22.07 -4.00
C THR A 109 -18.12 -23.59 -4.06
N ALA A 110 -19.30 -24.07 -4.47
CA ALA A 110 -19.57 -25.50 -4.63
C ALA A 110 -18.87 -26.08 -5.87
N ARG A 111 -18.87 -25.33 -6.97
CA ARG A 111 -18.23 -25.75 -8.23
C ARG A 111 -16.75 -25.41 -8.29
N THR A 112 -16.27 -24.55 -7.40
CA THR A 112 -14.88 -24.07 -7.32
C THR A 112 -14.38 -23.51 -8.66
N ARG A 113 -15.17 -22.63 -9.28
CA ARG A 113 -14.80 -22.01 -10.57
C ARG A 113 -15.41 -20.61 -10.71
N VAL A 114 -14.73 -19.77 -11.50
CA VAL A 114 -15.27 -18.48 -11.92
C VAL A 114 -16.50 -18.72 -12.81
N VAL A 115 -17.63 -18.10 -12.45
CA VAL A 115 -18.91 -18.18 -13.21
C VAL A 115 -19.29 -16.86 -13.87
N ALA A 116 -18.73 -15.75 -13.41
CA ALA A 116 -18.92 -14.43 -14.02
C ALA A 116 -17.76 -13.49 -13.69
N ARG A 117 -17.68 -12.39 -14.44
CA ARG A 117 -16.75 -11.29 -14.20
C ARG A 117 -17.48 -9.96 -14.35
N ILE A 118 -17.16 -9.01 -13.48
CA ILE A 118 -17.68 -7.64 -13.52
C ILE A 118 -16.49 -6.70 -13.72
N PRO A 119 -16.48 -5.81 -14.72
CA PRO A 119 -15.44 -4.78 -14.84
C PRO A 119 -15.42 -3.88 -13.60
N ALA A 120 -14.21 -3.55 -13.13
CA ALA A 120 -13.98 -2.60 -12.05
C ALA A 120 -13.02 -1.49 -12.52
N GLY A 121 -12.66 -0.57 -11.62
CA GLY A 121 -11.72 0.50 -11.91
C GLY A 121 -10.25 0.06 -11.87
N HIS A 122 -9.37 1.03 -11.67
CA HIS A 122 -7.94 0.82 -11.56
C HIS A 122 -7.57 0.27 -10.18
N THR A 123 -6.89 -0.90 -10.18
CA THR A 123 -6.45 -1.63 -8.99
C THR A 123 -7.57 -1.80 -7.97
N ALA A 124 -8.55 -2.64 -8.31
CA ALA A 124 -9.65 -3.01 -7.45
C ALA A 124 -9.14 -3.77 -6.21
N MET A 125 -9.59 -3.30 -5.05
CA MET A 125 -9.28 -3.85 -3.74
C MET A 125 -10.58 -4.32 -3.05
N SER A 126 -10.51 -4.56 -1.74
CA SER A 126 -11.60 -4.78 -0.78
C SER A 126 -13.04 -4.80 -1.35
N PRO A 127 -13.50 -5.94 -1.89
CA PRO A 127 -14.90 -6.12 -2.23
C PRO A 127 -15.73 -6.25 -0.94
N VAL A 128 -16.87 -5.56 -0.84
CA VAL A 128 -17.76 -5.60 0.34
C VAL A 128 -19.20 -5.79 -0.12
N PRO A 129 -19.84 -6.95 0.12
CA PRO A 129 -21.22 -7.18 -0.28
C PRO A 129 -22.19 -6.42 0.63
N SER A 130 -23.27 -5.91 0.05
CA SER A 130 -24.41 -5.39 0.81
C SER A 130 -25.15 -6.52 1.54
N PRO A 131 -25.85 -6.25 2.66
CA PRO A 131 -26.55 -7.29 3.42
C PRO A 131 -27.65 -7.99 2.62
N ASP A 132 -28.26 -7.29 1.67
CA ASP A 132 -29.28 -7.83 0.76
C ASP A 132 -28.70 -8.64 -0.42
N GLY A 133 -27.36 -8.69 -0.56
CA GLY A 133 -26.67 -9.42 -1.61
C GLY A 133 -26.86 -8.86 -3.03
N ARG A 134 -27.35 -7.62 -3.19
CA ARG A 134 -27.61 -7.00 -4.50
C ARG A 134 -26.45 -6.15 -5.01
N THR A 135 -25.73 -5.49 -4.10
CA THR A 135 -24.67 -4.55 -4.42
C THR A 135 -23.34 -5.05 -3.88
N LEU A 136 -22.27 -4.86 -4.66
CA LEU A 136 -20.90 -5.06 -4.22
C LEU A 136 -20.16 -3.72 -4.27
N TYR A 137 -19.68 -3.26 -3.11
CA TYR A 137 -18.83 -2.07 -3.02
C TYR A 137 -17.38 -2.47 -3.27
N VAL A 138 -16.66 -1.73 -4.10
CA VAL A 138 -15.28 -2.04 -4.48
C VAL A 138 -14.44 -0.78 -4.45
N CYS A 139 -13.36 -0.78 -3.67
CA CYS A 139 -12.38 0.30 -3.68
C CYS A 139 -11.51 0.21 -4.94
N ASN A 140 -11.58 1.21 -5.82
CA ASN A 140 -10.68 1.35 -6.96
C ASN A 140 -9.54 2.26 -6.53
N ARG A 141 -8.44 1.66 -6.05
CA ARG A 141 -7.38 2.35 -5.33
C ARG A 141 -6.85 3.56 -6.09
N PHE A 142 -6.48 3.39 -7.35
CA PHE A 142 -5.79 4.44 -8.08
C PHE A 142 -6.73 5.36 -8.86
N ASP A 143 -8.01 5.01 -8.97
CA ASP A 143 -9.06 5.95 -9.40
C ASP A 143 -9.50 6.88 -8.24
N ASN A 144 -9.08 6.59 -7.00
CA ASN A 144 -9.49 7.28 -5.76
C ASN A 144 -11.03 7.33 -5.60
N GLU A 145 -11.67 6.17 -5.78
CA GLU A 145 -13.11 6.04 -5.66
C GLU A 145 -13.55 4.68 -5.09
N VAL A 146 -14.79 4.62 -4.64
CA VAL A 146 -15.53 3.38 -4.41
C VAL A 146 -16.59 3.23 -5.50
N ALA A 147 -16.55 2.09 -6.20
CA ALA A 147 -17.57 1.72 -7.17
C ALA A 147 -18.65 0.84 -6.54
N PHE A 148 -19.91 1.10 -6.87
CA PHE A 148 -21.05 0.27 -6.49
C PHE A 148 -21.39 -0.59 -7.70
N LEU A 149 -21.28 -1.90 -7.55
CA LEU A 149 -21.53 -2.86 -8.63
C LEU A 149 -22.84 -3.58 -8.35
N ASP A 150 -23.79 -3.48 -9.27
CA ASP A 150 -25.02 -4.26 -9.20
C ASP A 150 -24.74 -5.70 -9.65
N LEU A 151 -25.02 -6.67 -8.77
CA LEU A 151 -24.66 -8.07 -8.98
C LEU A 151 -25.58 -8.78 -9.99
N ALA A 152 -26.79 -8.27 -10.20
CA ALA A 152 -27.76 -8.84 -11.14
C ALA A 152 -27.41 -8.47 -12.59
N SER A 153 -27.29 -7.17 -12.87
CA SER A 153 -26.94 -6.61 -14.17
C SER A 153 -25.44 -6.70 -14.47
N ARG A 154 -24.60 -6.83 -13.44
CA ARG A 154 -23.12 -6.93 -13.54
C ARG A 154 -22.49 -5.67 -14.12
N HIS A 155 -22.99 -4.52 -13.70
CA HIS A 155 -22.49 -3.21 -14.10
C HIS A 155 -22.26 -2.30 -12.89
N THR A 156 -21.35 -1.34 -13.05
CA THR A 156 -21.20 -0.25 -12.08
C THR A 156 -22.39 0.69 -12.18
N THR A 157 -23.07 0.92 -11.05
CA THR A 157 -24.22 1.84 -10.93
C THR A 157 -23.80 3.22 -10.42
N THR A 158 -22.85 3.26 -9.48
CA THR A 158 -22.39 4.49 -8.83
C THR A 158 -20.88 4.48 -8.65
N ARG A 159 -20.26 5.67 -8.71
CA ARG A 159 -18.85 5.90 -8.38
C ARG A 159 -18.76 7.06 -7.40
N VAL A 160 -18.16 6.79 -6.24
CA VAL A 160 -18.05 7.77 -5.15
C VAL A 160 -16.58 8.13 -4.98
N ARG A 161 -16.21 9.39 -5.28
CA ARG A 161 -14.84 9.87 -5.05
C ARG A 161 -14.56 9.90 -3.55
N VAL A 162 -13.38 9.42 -3.19
CA VAL A 162 -12.82 9.45 -1.83
C VAL A 162 -11.41 10.02 -1.89
N PRO A 163 -10.76 10.31 -0.75
CA PRO A 163 -9.34 10.64 -0.70
C PRO A 163 -8.44 9.52 -1.25
N ARG A 164 -7.14 9.69 -1.08
CA ARG A 164 -6.16 8.92 -1.84
C ARG A 164 -6.10 7.45 -1.44
N GLU A 165 -6.11 6.61 -2.47
CA GLU A 165 -5.84 5.18 -2.40
C GLU A 165 -6.72 4.44 -1.39
N PRO A 166 -8.05 4.34 -1.61
CA PRO A 166 -8.89 3.48 -0.79
C PRO A 166 -8.47 2.02 -0.97
N ILE A 167 -8.08 1.34 0.11
CA ILE A 167 -7.62 -0.06 0.04
C ILE A 167 -8.42 -1.05 0.87
N ALA A 168 -9.13 -0.58 1.89
CA ALA A 168 -10.00 -1.40 2.73
C ALA A 168 -11.30 -0.66 3.01
N ALA A 169 -12.39 -1.42 3.14
CA ALA A 169 -13.66 -0.86 3.58
C ALA A 169 -14.42 -1.85 4.48
N ALA A 170 -15.24 -1.33 5.36
CA ALA A 170 -16.13 -2.11 6.21
C ALA A 170 -17.52 -1.47 6.26
N LEU A 171 -18.55 -2.29 6.15
CA LEU A 171 -19.94 -1.84 6.15
C LEU A 171 -20.51 -1.86 7.57
N THR A 172 -21.28 -0.84 7.93
CA THR A 172 -22.06 -0.88 9.18
C THR A 172 -23.09 -2.00 9.14
N PRO A 173 -23.48 -2.58 10.29
CA PRO A 173 -24.38 -3.73 10.32
C PRO A 173 -25.75 -3.45 9.69
N ASP A 174 -26.22 -2.21 9.77
CA ASP A 174 -27.48 -1.76 9.16
C ASP A 174 -27.36 -1.49 7.65
N GLY A 175 -26.16 -1.63 7.08
CA GLY A 175 -25.87 -1.46 5.66
C GLY A 175 -25.83 0.00 5.18
N LYS A 176 -26.03 0.99 6.06
CA LYS A 176 -26.19 2.40 5.66
C LYS A 176 -24.89 3.11 5.35
N PHE A 177 -23.81 2.76 6.05
CA PHE A 177 -22.54 3.44 5.90
C PHE A 177 -21.42 2.46 5.57
N LEU A 178 -20.67 2.79 4.53
CA LEU A 178 -19.41 2.14 4.21
C LEU A 178 -18.26 3.01 4.72
N LEU A 179 -17.49 2.49 5.67
CA LEU A 179 -16.29 3.12 6.19
C LEU A 179 -15.10 2.73 5.32
N VAL A 180 -14.45 3.71 4.69
CA VAL A 180 -13.39 3.50 3.69
C VAL A 180 -12.06 4.01 4.23
N ALA A 181 -11.08 3.12 4.35
CA ALA A 181 -9.74 3.43 4.79
C ALA A 181 -8.89 3.93 3.60
N ASN A 182 -8.58 5.23 3.61
CA ASN A 182 -7.72 5.86 2.61
C ASN A 182 -6.25 5.66 2.99
N HIS A 183 -5.49 4.99 2.14
CA HIS A 183 -4.17 4.45 2.49
C HIS A 183 -3.17 5.54 2.87
N ILE A 184 -3.18 6.67 2.15
CA ILE A 184 -2.26 7.79 2.38
C ILE A 184 -3.04 9.10 2.41
N HIS A 185 -2.44 10.13 3.01
CA HIS A 185 -3.11 11.41 3.16
C HIS A 185 -3.26 12.11 1.80
N ALA A 186 -4.26 12.98 1.72
CA ALA A 186 -4.50 13.84 0.59
C ALA A 186 -4.20 15.29 0.99
N GLY A 187 -3.56 16.04 0.11
CA GLY A 187 -3.27 17.46 0.32
C GLY A 187 -1.79 17.74 0.57
N ARG A 188 -1.53 18.94 1.07
CA ARG A 188 -0.19 19.49 1.30
C ARG A 188 0.49 18.82 2.50
N ALA A 189 1.81 18.73 2.46
CA ALA A 189 2.64 18.22 3.55
C ALA A 189 3.46 19.30 4.29
N ASP A 190 3.34 20.57 3.90
CA ASP A 190 4.05 21.70 4.52
C ASP A 190 3.24 22.45 5.60
N ILE A 191 2.20 21.79 6.13
CA ILE A 191 1.27 22.31 7.14
C ILE A 191 1.39 21.52 8.45
N ASP A 192 0.81 22.05 9.53
CA ASP A 192 0.98 21.50 10.88
C ASP A 192 0.31 20.13 11.09
N VAL A 193 -0.79 19.83 10.40
CA VAL A 193 -1.52 18.57 10.54
C VAL A 193 -1.62 17.88 9.20
N VAL A 194 -0.94 16.75 9.08
CA VAL A 194 -0.91 15.90 7.89
C VAL A 194 -1.32 14.51 8.30
N ALA A 195 -2.49 14.07 7.88
CA ALA A 195 -3.04 12.78 8.28
C ALA A 195 -4.01 12.24 7.23
N SER A 196 -4.04 10.92 7.11
CA SER A 196 -5.06 10.20 6.36
C SER A 196 -6.37 10.17 7.13
N SER A 197 -7.47 9.87 6.43
CA SER A 197 -8.82 9.83 6.99
C SER A 197 -9.53 8.52 6.65
N VAL A 198 -10.61 8.25 7.40
CA VAL A 198 -11.62 7.26 7.01
C VAL A 198 -12.83 8.00 6.45
N SER A 199 -13.17 7.74 5.18
CA SER A 199 -14.38 8.30 4.57
C SER A 199 -15.60 7.50 5.01
N VAL A 200 -16.70 8.19 5.33
CA VAL A 200 -18.01 7.60 5.57
C VAL A 200 -18.85 7.82 4.33
N VAL A 201 -19.10 6.75 3.58
CA VAL A 201 -19.96 6.78 2.39
C VAL A 201 -21.35 6.31 2.76
N ASP A 202 -22.36 7.13 2.50
CA ASP A 202 -23.76 6.72 2.59
C ASP A 202 -24.11 5.84 1.37
N THR A 203 -24.55 4.62 1.64
CA THR A 203 -24.78 3.60 0.60
C THR A 203 -26.05 3.83 -0.21
N VAL A 204 -27.00 4.61 0.32
CA VAL A 204 -28.24 4.96 -0.37
C VAL A 204 -28.02 6.18 -1.25
N LEU A 205 -27.36 7.21 -0.71
CA LEU A 205 -27.08 8.44 -1.43
C LEU A 205 -25.93 8.29 -2.44
N GLY A 206 -24.99 7.38 -2.19
CA GLY A 206 -23.81 7.22 -3.03
C GLY A 206 -22.86 8.41 -2.92
N THR A 207 -22.71 8.97 -1.72
CA THR A 207 -21.88 10.16 -1.46
C THR A 207 -21.14 10.04 -0.14
N VAL A 208 -19.97 10.67 -0.04
CA VAL A 208 -19.26 10.84 1.23
C VAL A 208 -20.04 11.83 2.12
N THR A 209 -20.45 11.40 3.31
CA THR A 209 -21.14 12.25 4.30
C THR A 209 -20.21 12.81 5.35
N ARG A 210 -19.04 12.18 5.56
CA ARG A 210 -18.06 12.59 6.56
C ARG A 210 -16.66 12.07 6.24
N GLU A 211 -15.65 12.83 6.63
CA GLU A 211 -14.27 12.37 6.74
C GLU A 211 -13.89 12.31 8.23
N ILE A 212 -13.56 11.12 8.73
CA ILE A 212 -13.09 10.93 10.10
C ILE A 212 -11.58 11.10 10.10
N ALA A 213 -11.11 12.24 10.64
CA ALA A 213 -9.69 12.55 10.74
C ALA A 213 -9.00 11.66 11.79
N LEU A 214 -7.85 11.09 11.42
CA LEU A 214 -6.96 10.39 12.34
C LEU A 214 -5.91 11.36 12.93
N PRO A 215 -5.17 10.96 13.99
CA PRO A 215 -4.13 11.82 14.56
C PRO A 215 -3.08 12.27 13.54
N ASN A 216 -2.42 13.41 13.79
CA ASN A 216 -1.34 13.92 12.95
C ASN A 216 -0.25 12.85 12.72
N GLY A 217 0.20 12.70 11.48
CA GLY A 217 1.15 11.66 11.09
C GLY A 217 0.51 10.31 10.74
N SER A 218 -0.82 10.19 10.79
CA SER A 218 -1.48 8.94 10.42
C SER A 218 -1.39 8.70 8.92
N GLY A 219 -0.85 7.55 8.55
CA GLY A 219 -0.70 7.10 7.17
C GLY A 219 -0.69 5.60 7.09
N LEU A 220 -0.66 5.07 5.88
CA LEU A 220 -0.65 3.64 5.61
C LEU A 220 -1.80 2.89 6.27
N LEU A 221 -3.02 3.44 6.22
CA LEU A 221 -4.20 2.71 6.71
C LEU A 221 -4.31 1.42 5.90
N ARG A 222 -4.30 0.26 6.56
CA ARG A 222 -4.22 -1.06 5.91
C ARG A 222 -5.55 -1.78 5.85
N GLU A 223 -6.17 -1.95 7.01
CA GLU A 223 -7.41 -2.69 7.13
C GLU A 223 -8.33 -2.02 8.14
N ILE A 224 -9.63 -2.04 7.83
CA ILE A 224 -10.70 -1.61 8.72
C ILE A 224 -11.70 -2.75 8.90
N ARG A 225 -12.16 -2.95 10.14
CA ARG A 225 -13.19 -3.95 10.49
C ARG A 225 -14.15 -3.41 11.53
N VAL A 226 -15.44 -3.64 11.31
CA VAL A 226 -16.51 -3.42 12.31
C VAL A 226 -16.51 -4.59 13.29
N SER A 227 -16.70 -4.29 14.58
CA SER A 227 -16.82 -5.28 15.64
C SER A 227 -18.10 -6.12 15.48
N PRO A 228 -18.13 -7.38 15.97
CA PRO A 228 -19.30 -8.25 15.82
C PRO A 228 -20.60 -7.67 16.39
N ASP A 229 -20.51 -6.87 17.45
CA ASP A 229 -21.64 -6.17 18.07
C ASP A 229 -22.10 -4.92 17.28
N GLY A 230 -21.36 -4.53 16.26
CA GLY A 230 -21.69 -3.38 15.41
C GLY A 230 -21.41 -2.02 16.02
N ARG A 231 -20.80 -1.95 17.21
CA ARG A 231 -20.65 -0.68 17.96
C ARG A 231 -19.38 0.08 17.61
N HIS A 232 -18.34 -0.63 17.20
CA HIS A 232 -17.03 -0.04 16.92
C HIS A 232 -16.51 -0.47 15.55
N ALA A 233 -15.69 0.36 14.94
CA ALA A 233 -14.76 -0.07 13.90
C ALA A 233 -13.33 0.20 14.35
N VAL A 234 -12.40 -0.64 13.91
CA VAL A 234 -10.98 -0.42 14.13
C VAL A 234 -10.26 -0.40 12.80
N VAL A 235 -9.42 0.62 12.61
CA VAL A 235 -8.48 0.73 11.48
C VAL A 235 -7.04 0.59 11.97
N ALA A 236 -6.29 -0.33 11.37
CA ALA A 236 -4.86 -0.48 11.59
C ALA A 236 -4.06 0.42 10.65
N HIS A 237 -3.09 1.16 11.18
CA HIS A 237 -2.32 2.13 10.41
C HIS A 237 -0.96 2.44 11.04
N GLN A 238 -0.12 3.17 10.31
CA GLN A 238 1.10 3.77 10.83
C GLN A 238 0.81 5.15 11.41
N LEU A 239 1.53 5.52 12.46
CA LEU A 239 1.57 6.86 13.02
C LEU A 239 3.01 7.38 12.99
N SER A 240 3.27 8.30 12.08
CA SER A 240 4.60 8.82 11.74
C SER A 240 4.88 10.16 12.42
N ARG A 241 6.10 10.32 12.96
CA ARG A 241 6.57 11.55 13.61
C ARG A 241 7.47 12.35 12.66
N PHE A 242 6.91 12.68 11.50
CA PHE A 242 7.63 13.27 10.37
C PHE A 242 8.20 14.68 10.65
N HIS A 243 7.73 15.36 11.69
CA HIS A 243 8.28 16.64 12.16
C HIS A 243 9.58 16.54 12.96
N LEU A 244 9.94 15.33 13.41
CA LEU A 244 11.15 15.14 14.20
C LEU A 244 12.32 14.80 13.27
N PRO A 245 13.51 15.40 13.49
CA PRO A 245 14.72 14.95 12.84
C PRO A 245 14.96 13.46 13.09
N THR A 246 15.32 12.72 12.05
CA THR A 246 15.58 11.27 12.13
C THR A 246 16.97 10.99 12.72
N THR A 247 17.15 11.34 14.00
CA THR A 247 18.40 11.17 14.76
C THR A 247 18.45 9.85 15.53
N GLN A 248 17.30 9.21 15.74
CA GLN A 248 17.12 7.97 16.49
C GLN A 248 15.84 7.26 16.03
N VAL A 249 15.60 6.02 16.48
CA VAL A 249 14.35 5.26 16.20
C VAL A 249 13.65 4.75 17.46
N GLU A 250 14.35 4.74 18.58
CA GLU A 250 13.89 4.22 19.86
C GLU A 250 12.61 4.91 20.32
N ARG A 251 11.76 4.16 21.00
CA ARG A 251 10.47 4.65 21.55
C ARG A 251 9.59 5.30 20.48
N GLY A 252 9.65 4.77 19.26
CA GLY A 252 8.78 5.19 18.18
C GLY A 252 9.11 6.55 17.58
N TRP A 253 10.35 7.04 17.75
CA TRP A 253 10.77 8.39 17.37
C TRP A 253 10.44 8.78 15.93
N VAL A 254 10.49 7.83 15.00
CA VAL A 254 10.17 8.05 13.58
C VAL A 254 8.77 7.53 13.27
N ASN A 255 8.47 6.32 13.72
CA ASN A 255 7.25 5.60 13.38
C ASN A 255 6.77 4.77 14.56
N THR A 256 5.45 4.73 14.74
CA THR A 256 4.74 3.80 15.62
C THR A 256 3.61 3.13 14.85
N SER A 257 3.22 1.95 15.30
CA SER A 257 2.10 1.19 14.77
C SER A 257 0.87 1.45 15.61
N ALA A 258 -0.28 1.71 14.99
CA ALA A 258 -1.46 2.18 15.70
C ALA A 258 -2.74 1.47 15.26
N ALA A 259 -3.70 1.45 16.18
CA ALA A 259 -5.09 1.10 15.92
C ALA A 259 -5.99 2.27 16.32
N THR A 260 -6.73 2.82 15.37
CA THR A 260 -7.74 3.85 15.63
C THR A 260 -9.11 3.21 15.80
N ILE A 261 -9.79 3.54 16.90
CA ILE A 261 -11.13 3.08 17.24
C ILE A 261 -12.13 4.16 16.82
N ILE A 262 -13.15 3.76 16.07
CA ILE A 262 -14.24 4.58 15.60
C ILE A 262 -15.51 4.10 16.28
N ASP A 263 -16.26 5.02 16.88
CA ASP A 263 -17.60 4.76 17.38
C ASP A 263 -18.59 4.82 16.20
N ILE A 264 -19.33 3.72 15.99
CA ILE A 264 -20.23 3.57 14.83
C ILE A 264 -21.48 4.43 14.98
N ALA A 265 -21.98 4.61 16.20
CA ALA A 265 -23.21 5.36 16.46
C ALA A 265 -23.03 6.86 16.14
N THR A 266 -21.88 7.41 16.50
CA THR A 266 -21.54 8.82 16.29
C THR A 266 -20.75 9.07 15.00
N LEU A 267 -20.21 8.01 14.38
CA LEU A 267 -19.30 8.08 13.23
C LEU A 267 -18.13 9.02 13.51
N SER A 268 -17.47 8.82 14.65
CA SER A 268 -16.39 9.66 15.13
C SER A 268 -15.26 8.84 15.75
N ARG A 269 -14.06 9.41 15.77
CA ARG A 269 -12.90 8.77 16.39
C ARG A 269 -13.08 8.75 17.92
N LEU A 270 -13.10 7.57 18.51
CA LEU A 270 -13.11 7.37 19.96
C LEU A 270 -11.71 7.63 20.53
N ASN A 271 -10.70 6.91 20.03
CA ASN A 271 -9.28 7.15 20.36
C ASN A 271 -8.36 6.41 19.37
N THR A 272 -7.04 6.61 19.51
CA THR A 272 -5.99 5.88 18.80
C THR A 272 -5.01 5.33 19.83
N VAL A 273 -4.75 4.02 19.79
CA VAL A 273 -3.78 3.36 20.68
C VAL A 273 -2.57 2.86 19.91
N LEU A 274 -1.41 2.89 20.56
CA LEU A 274 -0.17 2.35 20.00
C LEU A 274 -0.10 0.83 20.22
N LEU A 275 0.26 0.11 19.16
CA LEU A 275 0.43 -1.34 19.12
C LEU A 275 1.89 -1.75 19.37
N ASP A 276 2.76 -0.82 19.72
CA ASP A 276 4.16 -1.06 20.06
C ASP A 276 4.32 -1.32 21.58
N ASN A 277 5.51 -1.75 21.99
CA ASN A 277 5.94 -1.71 23.39
C ASN A 277 6.88 -0.52 23.59
N ILE A 278 7.15 -0.17 24.85
CA ILE A 278 8.09 0.92 25.19
C ILE A 278 9.47 0.69 24.57
N ASP A 279 9.93 -0.56 24.53
CA ASP A 279 11.28 -0.98 24.14
C ASP A 279 11.33 -1.79 22.83
N ALA A 280 10.20 -1.99 22.16
CA ALA A 280 10.14 -2.78 20.93
C ALA A 280 8.97 -2.34 20.05
N GLY A 281 9.27 -2.06 18.78
CA GLY A 281 8.26 -1.79 17.76
C GLY A 281 7.49 -3.05 17.37
N ALA A 282 6.30 -2.81 16.82
CA ALA A 282 5.45 -3.79 16.16
C ALA A 282 5.14 -3.32 14.73
N ALA A 283 6.18 -2.99 13.98
CA ALA A 283 6.08 -2.26 12.72
C ALA A 283 5.15 -2.90 11.67
N ASN A 284 4.53 -2.00 10.90
CA ASN A 284 3.72 -2.31 9.73
C ASN A 284 2.51 -3.18 10.09
N PRO A 285 1.57 -2.66 10.91
CA PRO A 285 0.33 -3.35 11.22
C PRO A 285 -0.47 -3.50 9.92
N TRP A 286 -1.14 -4.64 9.76
CA TRP A 286 -1.72 -5.02 8.48
C TRP A 286 -3.16 -5.50 8.62
N ALA A 287 -3.37 -6.76 8.95
CA ALA A 287 -4.71 -7.34 9.01
C ALA A 287 -5.35 -7.12 10.38
N VAL A 288 -6.67 -6.89 10.40
CA VAL A 288 -7.48 -6.71 11.61
C VAL A 288 -8.59 -7.76 11.62
N ALA A 289 -8.82 -8.39 12.75
CA ALA A 289 -10.00 -9.24 12.95
C ALA A 289 -10.45 -9.26 14.41
N TRP A 290 -11.66 -9.77 14.63
CA TRP A 290 -12.30 -9.87 15.93
C TRP A 290 -12.53 -11.34 16.28
N SER A 291 -12.37 -11.70 17.54
CA SER A 291 -13.01 -12.92 18.05
C SER A 291 -14.53 -12.82 17.88
N ALA A 292 -15.22 -13.97 17.81
CA ALA A 292 -16.65 -14.01 17.58
C ALA A 292 -17.48 -13.26 18.65
N ASP A 293 -17.00 -13.22 19.89
CA ASP A 293 -17.59 -12.47 21.00
C ASP A 293 -17.22 -10.97 21.02
N GLY A 294 -16.33 -10.52 20.12
CA GLY A 294 -15.84 -9.15 20.05
C GLY A 294 -14.87 -8.76 21.18
N HIS A 295 -14.48 -9.68 22.06
CA HIS A 295 -13.61 -9.37 23.21
C HIS A 295 -12.13 -9.27 22.85
N ALA A 296 -11.68 -9.98 21.81
CA ALA A 296 -10.31 -9.94 21.35
C ALA A 296 -10.20 -9.23 19.99
N LEU A 297 -9.49 -8.11 19.98
CA LEU A 297 -9.06 -7.44 18.76
C LEU A 297 -7.69 -7.99 18.34
N CYS A 298 -7.64 -8.61 17.17
CA CYS A 298 -6.44 -9.21 16.61
C CYS A 298 -5.87 -8.30 15.51
N VAL A 299 -4.56 -8.02 15.56
CA VAL A 299 -3.86 -7.22 14.53
C VAL A 299 -2.57 -7.92 14.13
N THR A 300 -2.37 -8.22 12.85
CA THR A 300 -1.09 -8.76 12.37
C THR A 300 -0.08 -7.66 12.14
N HIS A 301 1.20 -7.96 12.37
CA HIS A 301 2.30 -7.04 12.12
C HIS A 301 3.21 -7.64 11.06
N ALA A 302 3.08 -7.13 9.83
CA ALA A 302 3.77 -7.69 8.67
C ALA A 302 5.29 -7.57 8.79
N GLY A 303 5.76 -6.46 9.37
CA GLY A 303 7.18 -6.13 9.50
C GLY A 303 7.90 -6.91 10.59
N THR A 304 7.24 -7.18 11.72
CA THR A 304 7.82 -7.92 12.85
C THR A 304 7.38 -9.39 12.91
N HIS A 305 6.50 -9.83 11.99
CA HIS A 305 6.06 -11.21 11.81
C HIS A 305 5.37 -11.82 13.04
N GLU A 306 4.38 -11.11 13.56
CA GLU A 306 3.68 -11.47 14.79
C GLU A 306 2.20 -11.09 14.74
N LEU A 307 1.45 -11.57 15.73
CA LEU A 307 0.07 -11.21 16.00
C LEU A 307 -0.03 -10.46 17.33
N SER A 308 -0.68 -9.30 17.35
CA SER A 308 -1.19 -8.67 18.57
C SER A 308 -2.61 -9.15 18.84
N VAL A 309 -2.88 -9.57 20.08
CA VAL A 309 -4.22 -9.87 20.59
C VAL A 309 -4.50 -8.93 21.76
N VAL A 310 -5.47 -8.04 21.59
CA VAL A 310 -5.83 -6.97 22.55
C VAL A 310 -7.16 -7.31 23.22
N ASP A 311 -7.19 -7.27 24.56
CA ASP A 311 -8.42 -7.26 25.36
C ASP A 311 -9.17 -5.94 25.12
N PHE A 312 -10.19 -6.01 24.26
CA PHE A 312 -10.91 -4.84 23.79
C PHE A 312 -11.84 -4.24 24.86
N PRO A 313 -12.64 -5.01 25.62
CA PRO A 313 -13.37 -4.50 26.77
C PRO A 313 -12.47 -3.83 27.80
N GLY A 314 -11.33 -4.46 28.15
CA GLY A 314 -10.35 -3.88 29.07
C GLY A 314 -9.74 -2.58 28.55
N LEU A 315 -9.48 -2.49 27.24
CA LEU A 315 -9.06 -1.28 26.56
C LEU A 315 -10.11 -0.15 26.68
N LEU A 316 -11.37 -0.42 26.35
CA LEU A 316 -12.43 0.58 26.47
C LEU A 316 -12.63 1.02 27.93
N ALA A 317 -12.57 0.09 28.88
CA ALA A 317 -12.65 0.40 30.30
C ALA A 317 -11.51 1.32 30.74
N ARG A 318 -10.27 1.07 30.29
CA ARG A 318 -9.12 1.92 30.58
C ARG A 318 -9.27 3.31 29.96
N LEU A 319 -9.70 3.40 28.70
CA LEU A 319 -9.98 4.68 28.04
C LEU A 319 -11.03 5.51 28.80
N ALA A 320 -12.09 4.87 29.28
CA ALA A 320 -13.15 5.53 30.03
C ALA A 320 -12.70 6.12 31.38
N THR A 321 -11.52 5.73 31.90
CA THR A 321 -10.96 6.32 33.12
C THR A 321 -10.27 7.66 32.89
N LEU A 322 -9.95 7.99 31.62
CA LEU A 322 -9.26 9.22 31.29
C LEU A 322 -10.25 10.37 31.09
N PRO A 323 -9.97 11.56 31.66
CA PRO A 323 -10.78 12.73 31.40
C PRO A 323 -10.59 13.22 29.96
N ALA A 324 -11.62 13.91 29.44
CA ALA A 324 -11.58 14.50 28.11
C ALA A 324 -10.62 15.70 28.03
N THR A 325 -10.47 16.44 29.12
CA THR A 325 -9.58 17.62 29.25
C THR A 325 -8.78 17.53 30.54
N PRO A 326 -7.59 18.16 30.61
CA PRO A 326 -6.82 18.21 31.85
C PRO A 326 -7.63 18.91 32.95
N ASP A 327 -7.60 18.36 34.17
CA ASP A 327 -8.18 19.03 35.34
C ASP A 327 -7.11 19.94 35.97
N PRO A 328 -7.24 21.28 35.89
CA PRO A 328 -6.24 22.20 36.41
C PRO A 328 -6.11 22.16 37.94
N ALA A 329 -7.09 21.59 38.65
CA ALA A 329 -7.04 21.42 40.11
C ALA A 329 -6.33 20.12 40.54
N ARG A 330 -6.14 19.17 39.62
CA ARG A 330 -5.49 17.90 39.90
C ARG A 330 -3.97 18.03 39.75
N PRO A 331 -3.17 17.60 40.74
CA PRO A 331 -1.72 17.57 40.59
C PRO A 331 -1.31 16.74 39.38
N VAL A 332 -0.36 17.25 38.59
CA VAL A 332 0.23 16.51 37.47
C VAL A 332 0.90 15.25 38.00
N ASP A 333 0.42 14.09 37.57
CA ASP A 333 1.08 12.82 37.83
C ASP A 333 2.18 12.60 36.79
N TYR A 334 3.41 12.93 37.16
CA TYR A 334 4.58 12.76 36.29
C TYR A 334 4.92 11.29 36.00
N THR A 335 4.26 10.34 36.65
CA THR A 335 4.41 8.90 36.38
C THR A 335 3.39 8.37 35.37
N ALA A 336 2.30 9.10 35.14
CA ALA A 336 1.29 8.74 34.17
C ALA A 336 1.71 9.20 32.77
N ALA A 337 1.79 8.27 31.82
CA ALA A 337 2.07 8.58 30.42
C ALA A 337 0.89 9.28 29.72
N SER A 338 -0.34 9.01 30.16
CA SER A 338 -1.56 9.69 29.69
C SER A 338 -2.29 10.35 30.85
N GLN A 339 -2.55 11.66 30.76
CA GLN A 339 -3.38 12.39 31.72
C GLN A 339 -4.81 12.59 31.19
N THR A 340 -4.95 12.60 29.87
CA THR A 340 -6.22 12.75 29.16
C THR A 340 -6.32 11.75 28.02
N ALA A 341 -7.52 11.58 27.48
CA ALA A 341 -7.73 10.79 26.28
C ALA A 341 -6.90 11.29 25.08
N ALA A 342 -6.51 12.57 25.03
CA ALA A 342 -5.72 13.14 23.94
C ALA A 342 -4.23 12.70 23.96
N ASP A 343 -3.74 12.22 25.11
CA ASP A 343 -2.33 11.81 25.27
C ASP A 343 -2.09 10.37 24.77
N VAL A 344 -3.13 9.55 24.77
CA VAL A 344 -3.09 8.11 24.46
C VAL A 344 -2.43 7.78 23.11
N PRO A 345 -2.62 8.54 22.02
CA PRO A 345 -1.92 8.28 20.76
C PRO A 345 -0.38 8.40 20.83
N ASN A 346 0.17 8.89 21.95
CA ASN A 346 1.61 8.96 22.21
C ASN A 346 2.07 8.07 23.37
N ASP A 347 1.17 7.29 23.97
CA ASP A 347 1.45 6.47 25.14
C ASP A 347 1.75 5.01 24.74
N LEU A 348 3.04 4.67 24.71
CA LEU A 348 3.53 3.31 24.45
C LEU A 348 3.19 2.30 25.56
N SER A 349 2.82 2.78 26.74
CA SER A 349 2.49 1.94 27.89
C SER A 349 1.00 1.63 27.99
N PHE A 350 0.16 2.28 27.18
CA PHE A 350 -1.29 2.25 27.35
C PHE A 350 -1.89 0.84 27.23
N LEU A 351 -1.31 -0.03 26.41
CA LEU A 351 -1.74 -1.43 26.23
C LEU A 351 -1.02 -2.43 27.15
N VAL A 352 -0.17 -1.98 28.08
CA VAL A 352 0.50 -2.88 29.04
C VAL A 352 -0.56 -3.61 29.88
N GLY A 353 -0.46 -4.94 29.91
CA GLY A 353 -1.42 -5.83 30.56
C GLY A 353 -2.71 -6.09 29.78
N LEU A 354 -2.95 -5.38 28.67
CA LEU A 354 -4.13 -5.56 27.81
C LEU A 354 -3.81 -6.19 26.45
N ARG A 355 -2.54 -6.17 26.03
CA ARG A 355 -2.10 -6.74 24.76
C ARG A 355 -1.13 -7.90 24.98
N ARG A 356 -1.36 -8.98 24.25
CA ARG A 356 -0.42 -10.09 24.09
C ARG A 356 0.16 -10.06 22.68
N ARG A 357 1.49 -10.06 22.57
CA ARG A 357 2.20 -10.28 21.31
C ARG A 357 2.52 -11.75 21.16
N ILE A 358 2.25 -12.30 19.99
CA ILE A 358 2.45 -13.71 19.67
C ILE A 358 3.36 -13.76 18.44
N PRO A 359 4.66 -14.05 18.62
CA PRO A 359 5.55 -14.32 17.49
C PRO A 359 4.99 -15.48 16.67
N LEU A 360 4.97 -15.34 15.35
CA LEU A 360 4.65 -16.47 14.47
C LEU A 360 5.86 -17.41 14.39
N ALA A 361 5.68 -18.58 13.75
CA ALA A 361 6.80 -19.49 13.55
C ALA A 361 7.95 -18.77 12.82
N GLY A 362 9.22 -19.08 13.15
CA GLY A 362 10.37 -18.36 12.57
C GLY A 362 10.47 -18.43 11.03
N THR A 363 9.77 -19.39 10.42
CA THR A 363 9.61 -19.59 8.98
C THR A 363 8.51 -18.73 8.36
N ASP A 364 7.57 -18.20 9.15
CA ASP A 364 6.43 -17.41 8.68
C ASP A 364 6.80 -15.93 8.59
N ARG A 365 6.62 -15.35 7.39
CA ARG A 365 7.10 -14.01 7.04
C ARG A 365 6.02 -13.22 6.31
N GLY A 366 5.82 -11.99 6.77
CA GLY A 366 4.86 -11.04 6.22
C GLY A 366 3.40 -11.45 6.38
N PRO A 367 2.86 -11.56 7.60
CA PRO A 367 1.44 -11.82 7.83
C PRO A 367 0.57 -10.65 7.34
N ARG A 368 -0.04 -10.80 6.16
CA ARG A 368 -0.77 -9.73 5.44
C ARG A 368 -2.28 -9.93 5.32
N ALA A 369 -2.80 -11.07 5.77
CA ALA A 369 -4.25 -11.30 5.84
C ALA A 369 -4.57 -12.22 7.01
N MET A 370 -5.78 -12.11 7.54
CA MET A 370 -6.25 -12.93 8.65
C MET A 370 -7.75 -13.21 8.54
N ALA A 371 -8.17 -14.42 8.91
CA ALA A 371 -9.56 -14.79 9.08
C ALA A 371 -9.73 -15.67 10.33
N LEU A 372 -10.91 -15.63 10.94
CA LEU A 372 -11.25 -16.46 12.09
C LEU A 372 -12.09 -17.65 11.62
N ALA A 373 -11.76 -18.83 12.12
CA ALA A 373 -12.57 -20.03 12.00
C ALA A 373 -12.74 -20.62 13.40
N GLY A 374 -13.91 -20.41 14.00
CA GLY A 374 -14.13 -20.69 15.42
C GLY A 374 -13.19 -19.85 16.30
N THR A 375 -12.40 -20.51 17.15
CA THR A 375 -11.41 -19.85 18.03
C THR A 375 -10.05 -19.65 17.36
N GLN A 376 -9.86 -20.18 16.14
CA GLN A 376 -8.57 -20.15 15.46
C GLN A 376 -8.45 -18.92 14.55
N ALA A 377 -7.42 -18.11 14.80
CA ALA A 377 -6.96 -17.10 13.87
C ALA A 377 -6.01 -17.74 12.85
N TRP A 378 -6.44 -17.73 11.59
CA TRP A 378 -5.68 -18.17 10.44
C TRP A 378 -5.05 -16.96 9.77
N ILE A 379 -3.74 -16.99 9.57
CA ILE A 379 -2.96 -15.83 9.14
C ILE A 379 -2.16 -16.19 7.90
N ALA A 380 -2.35 -15.44 6.82
CA ALA A 380 -1.68 -15.68 5.55
C ALA A 380 -0.34 -14.95 5.48
N ASN A 381 0.74 -15.72 5.34
CA ASN A 381 2.11 -15.22 5.31
C ASN A 381 2.60 -15.04 3.87
N TYR A 382 2.72 -13.79 3.44
CA TYR A 382 2.99 -13.40 2.06
C TYR A 382 4.34 -13.92 1.54
N PHE A 383 5.39 -13.89 2.35
CA PHE A 383 6.73 -14.27 1.90
C PHE A 383 7.05 -15.76 2.06
N SER A 384 6.24 -16.47 2.86
CA SER A 384 6.48 -17.87 3.23
C SER A 384 5.50 -18.85 2.58
N ASP A 385 4.48 -18.35 1.88
CA ASP A 385 3.45 -19.18 1.24
C ASP A 385 2.81 -20.18 2.23
N SER A 386 2.54 -19.70 3.45
CA SER A 386 2.00 -20.49 4.56
C SER A 386 0.80 -19.82 5.22
N LEU A 387 0.03 -20.61 5.97
CA LEU A 387 -0.97 -20.16 6.93
C LEU A 387 -0.46 -20.45 8.35
N ALA A 388 -0.26 -19.41 9.15
CA ALA A 388 -0.07 -19.58 10.59
C ALA A 388 -1.42 -19.76 11.29
N VAL A 389 -1.47 -20.60 12.32
CA VAL A 389 -2.68 -20.86 13.11
C VAL A 389 -2.42 -20.56 14.57
N VAL A 390 -3.21 -19.63 15.12
CA VAL A 390 -3.19 -19.24 16.52
C VAL A 390 -4.55 -19.53 17.13
N ASP A 391 -4.60 -20.38 18.15
CA ASP A 391 -5.83 -20.61 18.91
C ASP A 391 -6.00 -19.53 19.99
N LEU A 392 -7.05 -18.71 19.86
CA LEU A 392 -7.34 -17.64 20.79
C LEU A 392 -7.89 -18.16 22.13
N ALA A 393 -8.50 -19.34 22.16
CA ALA A 393 -9.03 -19.95 23.38
C ALA A 393 -7.95 -20.69 24.18
N ALA A 394 -6.86 -21.11 23.52
CA ALA A 394 -5.72 -21.76 24.14
C ALA A 394 -4.45 -20.92 23.95
N PRO A 395 -4.31 -19.77 24.66
CA PRO A 395 -3.28 -18.77 24.40
C PRO A 395 -1.84 -19.26 24.64
N ARG A 396 -1.64 -20.42 25.27
CA ARG A 396 -0.33 -21.04 25.49
C ARG A 396 0.02 -22.11 24.46
N SER A 397 -0.90 -22.44 23.55
CA SER A 397 -0.65 -23.40 22.48
C SER A 397 0.41 -22.84 21.52
N PRO A 398 1.31 -23.70 20.99
CA PRO A 398 2.28 -23.28 20.01
C PRO A 398 1.56 -22.81 18.74
N VAL A 399 2.16 -21.81 18.07
CA VAL A 399 1.71 -21.38 16.74
C VAL A 399 2.07 -22.47 15.75
N GLU A 400 1.07 -22.94 15.01
CA GLU A 400 1.27 -23.90 13.92
C GLU A 400 1.52 -23.16 12.61
N SER A 401 2.42 -23.66 11.76
CA SER A 401 2.64 -23.16 10.41
C SER A 401 2.27 -24.25 9.41
N VAL A 402 1.30 -23.95 8.54
CA VAL A 402 0.79 -24.88 7.54
C VAL A 402 1.17 -24.37 6.14
N PRO A 403 1.97 -25.10 5.36
CA PRO A 403 2.35 -24.65 4.02
C PRO A 403 1.17 -24.75 3.03
N LEU A 404 1.03 -23.76 2.15
CA LEU A 404 0.02 -23.74 1.07
C LEU A 404 0.50 -24.43 -0.21
N SER A 405 1.77 -24.83 -0.26
CA SER A 405 2.35 -25.60 -1.35
C SER A 405 3.37 -26.58 -0.78
N PRO A 406 3.64 -27.71 -1.47
CA PRO A 406 4.74 -28.58 -1.09
C PRO A 406 6.04 -27.77 -0.96
N PRO A 407 6.95 -28.12 -0.04
CA PRO A 407 8.23 -27.44 0.05
C PRO A 407 8.93 -27.44 -1.31
N THR A 408 9.08 -26.27 -1.93
CA THR A 408 9.89 -26.14 -3.14
C THR A 408 11.34 -26.41 -2.77
N ALA A 409 12.04 -27.21 -3.58
CA ALA A 409 13.38 -27.71 -3.28
C ALA A 409 14.38 -26.58 -2.96
N THR A 410 15.03 -26.70 -1.80
CA THR A 410 16.39 -26.27 -1.36
C THR A 410 17.03 -24.93 -1.76
N ALA A 411 16.58 -24.22 -2.78
CA ALA A 411 17.05 -22.88 -3.10
C ALA A 411 16.18 -21.85 -2.36
N GLY A 412 16.81 -21.04 -1.50
CA GLY A 412 16.14 -19.88 -0.89
C GLY A 412 15.57 -18.92 -1.94
N PRO A 413 14.78 -17.91 -1.53
CA PRO A 413 14.19 -16.96 -2.47
C PRO A 413 15.28 -16.33 -3.36
N GLY A 414 14.99 -16.21 -4.66
CA GLY A 414 15.87 -15.49 -5.58
C GLY A 414 16.15 -14.07 -5.07
N ILE A 415 17.30 -13.49 -5.46
CA ILE A 415 17.82 -12.25 -4.86
C ILE A 415 16.81 -11.08 -4.85
N VAL A 416 15.98 -10.97 -5.89
CA VAL A 416 14.90 -9.97 -5.98
C VAL A 416 13.84 -10.20 -4.90
N ARG A 417 13.37 -11.44 -4.73
CA ARG A 417 12.37 -11.80 -3.72
C ARG A 417 12.92 -11.65 -2.30
N ARG A 418 14.21 -11.98 -2.09
CA ARG A 418 14.90 -11.69 -0.84
C ARG A 418 14.95 -10.19 -0.57
N GLY A 419 15.22 -9.37 -1.58
CA GLY A 419 15.20 -7.91 -1.48
C GLY A 419 13.83 -7.36 -1.14
N GLU A 420 12.76 -7.87 -1.76
CA GLU A 420 11.37 -7.49 -1.45
C GLU A 420 11.02 -7.84 0.00
N LEU A 421 11.39 -9.03 0.48
CA LEU A 421 11.23 -9.42 1.88
C LEU A 421 11.93 -8.42 2.80
N LEU A 422 13.23 -8.20 2.61
CA LEU A 422 14.04 -7.28 3.42
C LEU A 422 13.48 -5.85 3.42
N PHE A 423 12.96 -5.38 2.29
CA PHE A 423 12.34 -4.05 2.18
C PHE A 423 11.11 -3.89 3.09
N ASN A 424 10.42 -4.99 3.37
CA ASN A 424 9.22 -5.05 4.21
C ASN A 424 9.50 -5.62 5.61
N ASP A 425 10.73 -6.01 5.92
CA ASP A 425 11.11 -6.69 7.17
C ASP A 425 11.66 -5.67 8.17
N ALA A 426 10.89 -5.42 9.23
CA ALA A 426 11.28 -4.49 10.27
C ALA A 426 12.31 -5.08 11.23
N THR A 427 12.56 -6.39 11.21
CA THR A 427 13.67 -7.00 11.99
C THR A 427 15.05 -6.54 11.49
N MET A 428 15.11 -5.87 10.34
CA MET A 428 16.30 -5.13 9.91
C MET A 428 16.55 -3.83 10.70
N CYS A 429 15.52 -3.26 11.30
CA CYS A 429 15.61 -2.05 12.10
C CYS A 429 15.91 -2.37 13.55
N PHE A 430 16.69 -1.52 14.21
CA PHE A 430 16.92 -1.61 15.64
C PHE A 430 15.56 -1.67 16.34
N GLN A 431 15.36 -2.69 17.18
CA GLN A 431 14.12 -2.94 17.93
C GLN A 431 12.82 -3.05 17.11
N GLY A 432 12.87 -3.22 15.78
CA GLY A 432 11.66 -3.51 15.00
C GLY A 432 10.69 -2.34 14.82
N TRP A 433 11.14 -1.09 14.93
CA TRP A 433 10.30 0.11 14.84
C TRP A 433 9.76 0.42 13.45
N GLN A 434 10.47 0.02 12.40
CA GLN A 434 10.08 0.29 11.01
C GLN A 434 10.78 -0.62 10.01
N SER A 435 10.26 -0.65 8.78
CA SER A 435 10.95 -1.18 7.60
C SER A 435 11.10 -0.08 6.55
N CYS A 436 11.77 -0.34 5.43
CA CYS A 436 11.78 0.63 4.31
C CYS A 436 10.36 0.96 3.84
N SER A 437 9.45 -0.03 3.89
CA SER A 437 8.04 0.15 3.50
C SER A 437 7.23 1.07 4.43
N SER A 438 7.74 1.39 5.62
CA SER A 438 7.10 2.34 6.54
C SER A 438 7.10 3.78 6.03
N CYS A 439 8.10 4.15 5.22
CA CYS A 439 8.21 5.49 4.60
C CYS A 439 8.14 5.42 3.07
N HIS A 440 8.41 4.26 2.48
CA HIS A 440 8.32 4.01 1.05
C HIS A 440 7.25 2.96 0.75
N SER A 441 5.98 3.36 0.93
CA SER A 441 4.84 2.47 0.77
C SER A 441 4.64 2.00 -0.68
N SER A 442 3.75 1.03 -0.89
CA SER A 442 3.18 0.79 -2.23
C SER A 442 4.21 0.40 -3.29
N ASP A 443 5.00 -0.62 -2.98
CA ASP A 443 6.10 -1.11 -3.83
C ASP A 443 7.21 -0.06 -3.98
N ALA A 444 7.64 0.54 -2.86
CA ALA A 444 8.74 1.52 -2.79
C ALA A 444 8.46 2.90 -3.43
N ARG A 445 7.20 3.34 -3.39
CA ARG A 445 6.77 4.69 -3.81
C ARG A 445 6.77 5.61 -2.59
N VAL A 446 5.83 6.55 -2.53
CA VAL A 446 5.78 7.61 -1.52
C VAL A 446 4.79 7.28 -0.41
N ASP A 447 5.00 7.82 0.77
CA ASP A 447 4.02 7.87 1.87
C ASP A 447 3.29 9.22 1.93
N GLY A 448 3.80 10.22 1.22
CA GLY A 448 3.27 11.58 1.14
C GLY A 448 3.79 12.52 2.23
N PHE A 449 4.64 12.08 3.15
CA PHE A 449 5.16 12.92 4.23
C PHE A 449 6.46 13.65 3.85
N ASN A 450 6.73 14.74 4.57
CA ASN A 450 8.02 15.43 4.53
C ASN A 450 8.89 14.94 5.68
N TRP A 451 10.01 14.31 5.38
CA TRP A 451 10.92 13.73 6.37
C TRP A 451 12.15 14.60 6.56
N ASP A 452 12.44 14.96 7.81
CA ASP A 452 13.68 15.64 8.21
C ASP A 452 14.80 14.59 8.41
N ASN A 453 15.38 14.16 7.30
CA ASN A 453 16.47 13.21 7.30
C ASN A 453 17.83 13.94 7.38
N LEU A 454 18.76 13.36 8.12
CA LEU A 454 20.09 13.95 8.37
C LEU A 454 20.91 14.27 7.11
N ASN A 455 20.55 13.70 5.95
CA ASN A 455 21.31 13.88 4.71
C ASN A 455 21.06 15.24 4.03
N ASP A 456 19.93 15.89 4.24
CA ASP A 456 19.58 17.19 3.62
C ASP A 456 19.75 18.37 4.59
N GLY A 457 20.41 18.12 5.74
CA GLY A 457 20.55 19.04 6.86
C GLY A 457 19.39 18.95 7.85
N ILE A 458 19.69 19.08 9.15
CA ILE A 458 18.66 19.08 10.21
C ILE A 458 17.78 20.33 10.08
N GLY A 459 16.48 20.16 10.20
CA GLY A 459 15.50 21.23 10.05
C GLY A 459 15.13 21.50 8.59
N ASN A 460 15.46 20.58 7.68
CA ASN A 460 15.17 20.72 6.25
C ASN A 460 14.32 19.55 5.72
N PRO A 461 13.08 19.39 6.22
CA PRO A 461 12.22 18.27 5.83
C PRO A 461 11.89 18.29 4.34
N LYS A 462 12.03 17.13 3.69
CA LYS A 462 11.74 16.94 2.26
C LYS A 462 10.73 15.83 2.03
N ASN A 463 9.90 16.01 1.01
CA ASN A 463 8.96 14.99 0.58
C ASN A 463 9.68 13.72 0.15
N ALA A 464 9.20 12.55 0.56
CA ALA A 464 9.81 11.28 0.16
C ALA A 464 9.75 11.09 -1.37
N LYS A 465 10.90 10.91 -2.04
CA LYS A 465 10.94 10.57 -3.47
C LYS A 465 10.51 9.12 -3.69
N SER A 466 9.82 8.88 -4.80
CA SER A 466 9.61 7.52 -5.31
C SER A 466 10.98 6.85 -5.55
N LEU A 467 11.11 5.58 -5.16
CA LEU A 467 12.32 4.79 -5.44
C LEU A 467 12.24 4.05 -6.77
N LEU A 468 11.12 4.17 -7.50
CA LEU A 468 11.01 3.65 -8.86
C LEU A 468 12.10 4.29 -9.73
N GLN A 469 12.86 3.45 -10.44
CA GLN A 469 13.95 3.87 -11.34
C GLN A 469 15.11 4.63 -10.67
N ALA A 470 15.17 4.71 -9.33
CA ALA A 470 16.22 5.47 -8.64
C ALA A 470 17.65 5.01 -8.96
N HIS A 471 17.86 3.72 -9.30
CA HIS A 471 19.16 3.21 -9.76
C HIS A 471 19.53 3.63 -11.19
N SER A 472 18.56 4.10 -11.98
CA SER A 472 18.73 4.55 -13.36
C SER A 472 18.72 6.07 -13.49
N THR A 473 18.34 6.80 -12.44
CA THR A 473 18.25 8.27 -12.41
C THR A 473 19.08 8.85 -11.26
N PRO A 474 20.43 8.74 -11.29
CA PRO A 474 21.28 9.43 -10.33
C PRO A 474 21.27 10.96 -10.58
N PRO A 475 21.54 11.80 -9.56
CA PRO A 475 21.85 11.45 -8.18
C PRO A 475 20.58 11.09 -7.36
N SER A 476 20.75 10.74 -6.09
CA SER A 476 19.63 10.40 -5.19
C SER A 476 19.39 11.47 -4.14
N MET A 477 18.14 11.54 -3.65
CA MET A 477 17.57 12.62 -2.81
C MET A 477 17.25 13.89 -3.61
N TRP A 478 16.58 14.87 -3.00
CA TRP A 478 16.20 16.13 -3.66
C TRP A 478 17.40 17.04 -3.90
N MET A 479 18.32 17.11 -2.93
CA MET A 479 19.56 17.89 -3.02
C MET A 479 20.71 17.10 -3.66
N GLY A 480 20.47 15.87 -4.12
CA GLY A 480 21.48 15.03 -4.77
C GLY A 480 22.68 14.69 -3.88
N VAL A 481 22.50 14.72 -2.56
CA VAL A 481 23.55 14.48 -1.55
C VAL A 481 24.13 13.06 -1.58
N ARG A 482 23.54 12.16 -2.39
CA ARG A 482 24.04 10.81 -2.62
C ARG A 482 24.25 10.59 -4.12
N THR A 483 25.42 10.06 -4.48
CA THR A 483 25.81 9.87 -5.88
C THR A 483 24.91 8.93 -6.66
N ASN A 484 24.29 7.93 -6.01
CA ASN A 484 23.31 7.02 -6.62
C ASN A 484 22.49 6.27 -5.56
N ALA A 485 21.48 5.51 -6.02
CA ALA A 485 20.58 4.76 -5.16
C ALA A 485 21.27 3.64 -4.36
N SER A 486 22.33 3.01 -4.88
CA SER A 486 23.09 2.00 -4.12
C SER A 486 23.76 2.60 -2.88
N VAL A 487 24.32 3.82 -2.99
CA VAL A 487 24.80 4.57 -1.82
C VAL A 487 23.64 4.91 -0.87
N ALA A 488 22.48 5.28 -1.43
CA ALA A 488 21.29 5.59 -0.64
C ALA A 488 20.76 4.41 0.18
N VAL A 489 20.71 3.20 -0.39
CA VAL A 489 20.28 1.98 0.32
C VAL A 489 21.18 1.71 1.51
N ARG A 490 22.51 1.75 1.32
CA ARG A 490 23.49 1.49 2.39
C ARG A 490 23.41 2.54 3.50
N ALA A 491 23.25 3.81 3.13
CA ALA A 491 23.04 4.89 4.09
C ALA A 491 21.70 4.77 4.83
N GLY A 492 20.62 4.35 4.16
CA GLY A 492 19.32 4.12 4.79
C GLY A 492 19.34 2.99 5.82
N ILE A 493 20.01 1.88 5.53
CA ILE A 493 20.23 0.80 6.52
C ILE A 493 20.92 1.34 7.77
N ARG A 494 21.99 2.13 7.59
CA ARG A 494 22.77 2.64 8.72
C ARG A 494 22.04 3.73 9.51
N ASN A 495 21.44 4.70 8.81
CA ASN A 495 21.00 5.96 9.41
C ASN A 495 19.47 6.06 9.57
N SER A 496 18.70 5.18 8.93
CA SER A 496 17.24 5.14 9.08
C SER A 496 16.79 3.86 9.78
N MET A 497 17.45 2.73 9.55
CA MET A 497 17.19 1.48 10.29
C MET A 497 18.05 1.34 11.55
N PHE A 498 19.08 2.18 11.73
CA PHE A 498 19.98 2.19 12.89
C PHE A 498 20.66 0.83 13.14
N THR A 499 21.02 0.12 12.07
CA THR A 499 21.69 -1.18 12.15
C THR A 499 22.88 -1.29 11.21
N VAL A 500 23.75 -2.27 11.49
CA VAL A 500 24.78 -2.73 10.56
C VAL A 500 24.35 -4.11 10.05
N ARG A 501 24.29 -4.26 8.73
CA ARG A 501 23.83 -5.48 8.06
C ARG A 501 24.91 -6.02 7.12
N PRO A 502 24.92 -7.34 6.83
CA PRO A 502 25.78 -7.90 5.79
C PRO A 502 25.58 -7.19 4.45
N ALA A 503 26.64 -7.00 3.67
CA ALA A 503 26.57 -6.35 2.35
C ALA A 503 25.53 -7.01 1.42
N ALA A 504 25.39 -8.34 1.52
CA ALA A 504 24.41 -9.11 0.76
C ALA A 504 22.95 -8.71 1.01
N ASP A 505 22.61 -8.11 2.16
CA ASP A 505 21.26 -7.57 2.41
C ASP A 505 21.03 -6.33 1.54
N ALA A 506 22.00 -5.41 1.50
CA ALA A 506 21.95 -4.22 0.65
C ALA A 506 21.93 -4.58 -0.84
N ASP A 507 22.68 -5.60 -1.26
CA ASP A 507 22.70 -6.07 -2.65
C ASP A 507 21.33 -6.67 -3.07
N ALA A 508 20.65 -7.35 -2.14
CA ALA A 508 19.30 -7.85 -2.38
C ALA A 508 18.28 -6.71 -2.50
N LEU A 509 18.35 -5.71 -1.62
CA LEU A 509 17.53 -4.50 -1.71
C LEU A 509 17.76 -3.76 -3.05
N ASP A 510 19.01 -3.61 -3.48
CA ASP A 510 19.35 -3.04 -4.79
C ASP A 510 18.73 -3.84 -5.93
N ALA A 511 18.77 -5.17 -5.88
CA ALA A 511 18.16 -6.03 -6.89
C ALA A 511 16.63 -5.85 -6.94
N TYR A 512 15.97 -5.76 -5.78
CA TYR A 512 14.54 -5.49 -5.69
C TYR A 512 14.17 -4.12 -6.28
N LEU A 513 14.87 -3.05 -5.89
CA LEU A 513 14.59 -1.71 -6.39
C LEU A 513 14.80 -1.59 -7.92
N LYS A 514 15.83 -2.26 -8.47
CA LYS A 514 16.04 -2.37 -9.94
C LYS A 514 14.96 -3.18 -10.65
N SER A 515 14.26 -4.06 -9.94
CA SER A 515 13.18 -4.88 -10.49
C SER A 515 11.85 -4.14 -10.62
N LEU A 516 11.69 -3.01 -9.93
CA LEU A 516 10.45 -2.22 -9.95
C LEU A 516 10.10 -1.78 -11.37
N ARG A 517 8.80 -1.76 -11.67
CA ARG A 517 8.24 -1.31 -12.96
C ARG A 517 7.11 -0.31 -12.71
N PRO A 518 6.95 0.69 -13.60
CA PRO A 518 5.79 1.57 -13.56
C PRO A 518 4.51 0.79 -13.88
N ILE A 519 3.39 1.24 -13.33
CA ILE A 519 2.06 0.78 -13.73
C ILE A 519 1.39 1.88 -14.58
N PRO A 520 0.56 1.51 -15.57
CA PRO A 520 -0.17 2.48 -16.38
C PRO A 520 -0.98 3.46 -15.54
N SER A 521 -0.98 4.74 -15.91
CA SER A 521 -1.76 5.79 -15.24
C SER A 521 -3.28 5.56 -15.37
N PRO A 522 -4.08 5.84 -14.32
CA PRO A 522 -5.54 5.87 -14.40
C PRO A 522 -6.08 6.98 -15.31
N HIS A 523 -5.26 7.97 -15.68
CA HIS A 523 -5.62 9.04 -16.62
C HIS A 523 -5.56 8.58 -18.10
N LEU A 524 -5.10 7.35 -18.37
CA LEU A 524 -5.10 6.80 -19.71
C LEU A 524 -6.50 6.31 -20.12
N ALA A 525 -7.06 6.91 -21.16
CA ALA A 525 -8.30 6.47 -21.77
C ALA A 525 -8.09 5.15 -22.53
N LYS A 526 -8.44 4.01 -21.90
CA LYS A 526 -8.23 2.66 -22.45
C LYS A 526 -6.77 2.35 -22.80
N GLY A 527 -5.84 2.87 -22.01
CA GLY A 527 -4.40 2.64 -22.18
C GLY A 527 -3.71 3.54 -23.21
N VAL A 528 -4.41 4.56 -23.73
CA VAL A 528 -3.83 5.61 -24.57
C VAL A 528 -4.14 6.98 -23.98
N LEU A 529 -3.42 8.01 -24.44
CA LEU A 529 -3.68 9.40 -24.05
C LEU A 529 -5.15 9.78 -24.32
N SER A 530 -5.76 10.53 -23.41
CA SER A 530 -7.06 11.17 -23.63
C SER A 530 -6.93 12.27 -24.70
N ALA A 531 -8.06 12.79 -25.20
CA ALA A 531 -8.03 13.91 -26.15
C ALA A 531 -7.41 15.17 -25.51
N SER A 532 -7.63 15.36 -24.21
CA SER A 532 -7.04 16.42 -23.39
C SER A 532 -5.54 16.21 -23.21
N ALA A 533 -5.12 15.01 -22.78
CA ALA A 533 -3.69 14.67 -22.69
C ALA A 533 -2.93 14.83 -24.02
N ARG A 534 -3.53 14.52 -25.17
CA ARG A 534 -2.91 14.77 -26.49
C ARG A 534 -2.71 16.25 -26.80
N ARG A 535 -3.59 17.14 -26.31
CA ARG A 535 -3.39 18.59 -26.44
C ARG A 535 -2.33 19.05 -25.45
N GLY A 536 -2.33 18.50 -24.24
CA GLY A 536 -1.31 18.73 -23.21
C GLY A 536 0.09 18.34 -23.65
N GLU A 537 0.25 17.20 -24.31
CA GLU A 537 1.53 16.73 -24.85
C GLU A 537 2.15 17.75 -25.83
N LYS A 538 1.32 18.36 -26.67
CA LYS A 538 1.75 19.42 -27.59
C LYS A 538 2.19 20.68 -26.86
N LEU A 539 1.46 21.07 -25.81
CA LEU A 539 1.82 22.21 -24.96
C LEU A 539 3.15 21.93 -24.23
N PHE A 540 3.25 20.78 -23.58
CA PHE A 540 4.43 20.33 -22.84
C PHE A 540 5.71 20.34 -23.69
N SER A 541 5.58 19.93 -24.96
CA SER A 541 6.69 19.88 -25.91
C SER A 541 6.93 21.20 -26.66
N SER A 542 6.06 22.20 -26.47
CA SER A 542 6.19 23.47 -27.17
C SER A 542 7.31 24.32 -26.58
N PRO A 543 8.07 25.06 -27.41
CA PRO A 543 9.05 26.02 -26.92
C PRO A 543 8.43 27.14 -26.06
N GLY A 544 7.13 27.42 -26.24
CA GLY A 544 6.40 28.43 -25.49
C GLY A 544 6.12 28.04 -24.04
N VAL A 545 6.07 26.75 -23.71
CA VAL A 545 5.92 26.26 -22.33
C VAL A 545 7.23 25.70 -21.78
N GLY A 546 8.00 24.97 -22.59
CA GLY A 546 9.37 24.59 -22.28
C GLY A 546 9.56 23.43 -21.29
N CYS A 547 8.50 22.70 -20.89
CA CYS A 547 8.61 21.59 -19.93
C CYS A 547 9.59 20.49 -20.39
N ILE A 548 9.63 20.21 -21.69
CA ILE A 548 10.51 19.20 -22.27
C ILE A 548 12.01 19.51 -22.06
N GLY A 549 12.39 20.77 -21.77
CA GLY A 549 13.79 21.13 -21.54
C GLY A 549 14.41 20.43 -20.31
N CYS A 550 13.60 20.08 -19.31
CA CYS A 550 14.04 19.32 -18.13
C CYS A 550 13.45 17.90 -18.08
N HIS A 551 12.32 17.67 -18.76
CA HIS A 551 11.55 16.42 -18.67
C HIS A 551 11.44 15.69 -20.02
N ASP A 552 12.57 15.46 -20.67
CA ASP A 552 12.67 14.67 -21.90
C ASP A 552 13.10 13.20 -21.64
N GLY A 553 13.29 12.46 -22.73
CA GLY A 553 13.87 11.12 -22.70
C GLY A 553 12.99 10.05 -22.05
N THR A 554 13.61 8.87 -21.86
CA THR A 554 12.93 7.66 -21.37
C THR A 554 12.47 7.80 -19.92
N PHE A 555 13.23 8.50 -19.09
CA PHE A 555 12.96 8.65 -17.65
C PHE A 555 12.22 9.94 -17.31
N ARG A 556 11.92 10.80 -18.29
CA ARG A 556 11.24 12.09 -18.06
C ARG A 556 11.96 12.98 -17.03
N THR A 557 13.29 12.95 -17.07
CA THR A 557 14.18 13.77 -16.25
C THR A 557 15.51 13.92 -16.98
N ASP A 558 16.07 15.12 -16.92
CA ASP A 558 17.40 15.42 -17.45
C ASP A 558 18.53 15.07 -16.47
N MET A 559 18.20 14.61 -15.26
CA MET A 559 19.14 14.26 -14.18
C MET A 559 20.09 15.41 -13.82
N LYS A 560 19.59 16.65 -13.91
CA LYS A 560 20.32 17.87 -13.53
C LYS A 560 19.63 18.59 -12.38
N PHE A 561 20.37 19.49 -11.76
CA PHE A 561 19.86 20.35 -10.71
C PHE A 561 19.36 21.67 -11.29
N HIS A 562 18.17 22.10 -10.88
CA HIS A 562 17.61 23.39 -11.29
C HIS A 562 17.09 24.16 -10.09
N ASN A 563 17.16 25.49 -10.17
CA ASN A 563 16.40 26.36 -9.30
C ASN A 563 15.28 26.95 -10.14
N VAL A 564 14.09 26.38 -9.98
CA VAL A 564 12.86 26.78 -10.68
C VAL A 564 12.01 27.73 -9.81
N GLY A 565 12.62 28.41 -8.85
CA GLY A 565 11.93 29.34 -7.94
C GLY A 565 11.13 28.68 -6.82
N THR A 566 11.25 27.37 -6.62
CA THR A 566 10.48 26.60 -5.63
C THR A 566 11.11 26.55 -4.24
N VAL A 567 12.24 27.23 -4.00
CA VAL A 567 12.90 27.27 -2.68
C VAL A 567 11.89 27.64 -1.57
N GLY A 568 11.93 26.91 -0.46
CA GLY A 568 11.01 27.03 0.66
C GLY A 568 11.62 27.69 1.89
N LYS A 569 10.83 27.72 2.97
CA LYS A 569 11.23 28.34 4.26
C LYS A 569 12.49 27.73 4.87
N PHE A 570 12.80 26.49 4.54
CA PHE A 570 13.95 25.74 5.07
C PHE A 570 15.12 25.63 4.07
N ASP A 571 14.97 26.20 2.88
CA ASP A 571 15.98 26.17 1.82
C ASP A 571 16.82 27.44 1.80
N GLN A 572 18.04 27.33 1.27
CA GLN A 572 18.83 28.49 0.89
C GLN A 572 18.34 29.07 -0.45
N PRO A 573 18.39 30.39 -0.66
CA PRO A 573 17.96 31.00 -1.93
C PRO A 573 18.68 30.47 -3.17
N THR A 574 19.92 29.99 -2.99
CA THR A 574 20.77 29.42 -4.03
C THR A 574 20.58 27.93 -4.25
N ASP A 575 19.74 27.26 -3.45
CA ASP A 575 19.54 25.81 -3.56
C ASP A 575 18.98 25.43 -4.94
N ARG A 576 19.38 24.25 -5.39
CA ARG A 576 18.96 23.65 -6.66
C ARG A 576 18.55 22.22 -6.36
N PHE A 577 17.47 21.79 -6.99
CA PHE A 577 16.90 20.47 -6.76
C PHE A 577 17.08 19.59 -7.99
N ASP A 578 17.37 18.32 -7.77
CA ASP A 578 17.40 17.30 -8.81
C ASP A 578 16.03 17.20 -9.49
N THR A 579 16.00 17.28 -10.82
CA THR A 579 14.77 17.14 -11.62
C THR A 579 14.16 15.75 -11.37
N PRO A 580 12.97 15.65 -10.75
CA PRO A 580 12.36 14.35 -10.52
C PRO A 580 11.88 13.73 -11.84
N SER A 581 11.91 12.40 -11.93
CA SER A 581 11.21 11.67 -12.99
C SER A 581 9.72 11.95 -12.93
N LEU A 582 9.08 12.20 -14.09
CA LEU A 582 7.62 12.30 -14.19
C LEU A 582 6.93 10.94 -14.39
N VAL A 583 7.67 9.83 -14.49
CA VAL A 583 7.09 8.49 -14.62
C VAL A 583 6.32 8.14 -13.34
N GLU A 584 5.04 7.80 -13.47
CA GLU A 584 4.11 7.59 -12.32
C GLU A 584 3.90 8.83 -11.42
N VAL A 585 4.16 10.04 -11.90
CA VAL A 585 3.99 11.26 -11.07
C VAL A 585 2.55 11.42 -10.56
N TRP A 586 1.56 10.87 -11.26
CA TRP A 586 0.14 10.88 -10.87
C TRP A 586 -0.18 10.28 -9.49
N ARG A 587 0.72 9.44 -8.93
CA ARG A 587 0.59 8.87 -7.58
C ARG A 587 1.66 9.35 -6.61
N SER A 588 2.46 10.35 -6.96
CA SER A 588 3.56 10.83 -6.12
C SER A 588 3.23 12.10 -5.33
N GLY A 589 1.98 12.59 -5.36
CA GLY A 589 1.59 13.76 -4.57
C GLY A 589 1.82 13.58 -3.06
N PRO A 590 1.87 14.66 -2.26
CA PRO A 590 1.96 16.05 -2.73
C PRO A 590 3.26 16.31 -3.51
N TYR A 591 3.23 17.38 -4.30
CA TYR A 591 4.26 17.73 -5.26
C TYR A 591 5.19 18.82 -4.73
N LEU A 592 6.32 18.99 -5.43
CA LEU A 592 7.49 19.76 -5.03
C LEU A 592 8.29 19.09 -3.90
N HIS A 593 9.55 19.49 -3.76
CA HIS A 593 10.49 18.87 -2.82
C HIS A 593 10.09 19.03 -1.35
N ASP A 594 9.20 19.98 -1.05
CA ASP A 594 8.68 20.24 0.28
C ASP A 594 7.17 19.98 0.39
N GLY A 595 6.56 19.34 -0.61
CA GLY A 595 5.17 18.90 -0.55
C GLY A 595 4.14 20.03 -0.40
N ARG A 596 4.48 21.30 -0.72
CA ARG A 596 3.54 22.43 -0.57
C ARG A 596 2.43 22.46 -1.62
N SER A 597 2.53 21.63 -2.65
CA SER A 597 1.55 21.57 -3.73
C SER A 597 0.73 20.29 -3.63
N ALA A 598 -0.59 20.42 -3.45
CA ALA A 598 -1.48 19.26 -3.41
C ALA A 598 -1.77 18.72 -4.82
N THR A 599 -1.71 19.57 -5.84
CA THR A 599 -2.05 19.21 -7.23
C THR A 599 -1.01 19.68 -8.24
N LEU A 600 -0.81 18.93 -9.33
CA LEU A 600 0.06 19.38 -10.44
C LEU A 600 -0.40 20.69 -11.07
N ARG A 601 -1.70 21.02 -10.99
CA ARG A 601 -2.22 22.31 -11.43
C ARG A 601 -1.59 23.46 -10.65
N GLU A 602 -1.48 23.33 -9.33
CA GLU A 602 -0.83 24.35 -8.50
C GLU A 602 0.67 24.44 -8.79
N VAL A 603 1.35 23.33 -9.09
CA VAL A 603 2.78 23.34 -9.49
C VAL A 603 3.02 24.29 -10.66
N VAL A 604 2.16 24.24 -11.69
CA VAL A 604 2.31 25.03 -12.92
C VAL A 604 1.52 26.35 -12.88
N THR A 605 0.94 26.73 -11.74
CA THR A 605 0.21 28.01 -11.61
C THR A 605 0.63 28.75 -10.34
N THR A 606 0.12 28.33 -9.19
CA THR A 606 0.34 28.96 -7.89
C THR A 606 1.80 28.92 -7.43
N PHE A 607 2.49 27.80 -7.66
CA PHE A 607 3.86 27.58 -7.20
C PHE A 607 4.88 27.64 -8.34
N ASN A 608 4.61 28.52 -9.32
CA ASN A 608 5.48 28.79 -10.46
C ASN A 608 5.85 30.29 -10.54
N PRO A 609 6.66 30.80 -9.59
CA PRO A 609 7.00 32.21 -9.58
C PRO A 609 7.81 32.58 -10.83
N ASP A 610 7.44 33.69 -11.46
CA ASP A 610 8.08 34.25 -12.65
C ASP A 610 8.21 33.25 -13.82
N ASP A 611 7.29 32.27 -13.92
CA ASP A 611 7.28 31.23 -14.96
C ASP A 611 8.60 30.43 -15.04
N ARG A 612 9.29 30.28 -13.90
CA ARG A 612 10.59 29.58 -13.79
C ARG A 612 10.48 28.06 -13.85
N HIS A 613 9.28 27.50 -13.68
CA HIS A 613 8.96 26.08 -13.76
C HIS A 613 8.08 25.78 -14.98
N GLY A 614 8.55 26.22 -16.15
CA GLY A 614 7.78 26.24 -17.39
C GLY A 614 6.99 27.53 -17.53
N THR A 615 6.87 28.04 -18.76
CA THR A 615 6.18 29.30 -19.03
C THR A 615 4.69 29.04 -19.26
N THR A 616 3.87 29.42 -18.30
CA THR A 616 2.48 28.95 -18.18
C THR A 616 1.48 30.07 -17.92
N SER A 617 1.94 31.24 -17.48
CA SER A 617 1.08 32.40 -17.16
C SER A 617 0.22 32.89 -18.32
N HIS A 618 0.65 32.64 -19.56
CA HIS A 618 -0.05 33.00 -20.79
C HIS A 618 -1.10 31.98 -21.25
N LEU A 619 -1.14 30.79 -20.63
CA LEU A 619 -2.06 29.72 -21.00
C LEU A 619 -3.46 29.98 -20.42
N LYS A 620 -4.49 29.62 -21.20
CA LYS A 620 -5.87 29.63 -20.71
C LYS A 620 -6.11 28.50 -19.70
N PRO A 621 -7.11 28.63 -18.81
CA PRO A 621 -7.42 27.59 -17.82
C PRO A 621 -7.56 26.18 -18.38
N GLU A 622 -8.17 26.02 -19.57
CA GLU A 622 -8.37 24.73 -20.23
C GLU A 622 -7.06 24.16 -20.80
N GLN A 623 -6.13 25.04 -21.21
CA GLN A 623 -4.80 24.61 -21.67
C GLN A 623 -3.95 24.14 -20.48
N ILE A 624 -4.12 24.74 -19.30
CA ILE A 624 -3.52 24.23 -18.07
C ILE A 624 -4.10 22.86 -17.72
N ASP A 625 -5.42 22.66 -17.84
CA ASP A 625 -6.03 21.34 -17.61
C ASP A 625 -5.48 20.29 -18.59
N ASP A 626 -5.36 20.64 -19.87
CA ASP A 626 -4.76 19.77 -20.88
C ASP A 626 -3.32 19.37 -20.52
N LEU A 627 -2.49 20.36 -20.13
CA LEU A 627 -1.10 20.14 -19.71
C LEU A 627 -1.03 19.21 -18.49
N VAL A 628 -1.84 19.47 -17.47
CA VAL A 628 -1.89 18.68 -16.24
C VAL A 628 -2.34 17.25 -16.53
N GLU A 629 -3.37 17.08 -17.36
CA GLU A 629 -3.87 15.77 -17.77
C GLU A 629 -2.82 14.96 -18.54
N TYR A 630 -1.99 15.62 -19.36
CA TYR A 630 -0.83 14.95 -19.98
C TYR A 630 0.18 14.49 -18.93
N VAL A 631 0.59 15.36 -18.00
CA VAL A 631 1.58 14.98 -16.97
C VAL A 631 1.05 13.86 -16.07
N LEU A 632 -0.25 13.89 -15.72
CA LEU A 632 -0.90 12.81 -14.98
C LEU A 632 -0.97 11.49 -15.77
N SER A 633 -0.90 11.52 -17.10
CA SER A 633 -0.93 10.31 -17.93
C SER A 633 0.41 9.57 -18.05
N LEU A 634 1.51 10.15 -17.54
CA LEU A 634 2.89 9.66 -17.68
C LEU A 634 3.28 8.51 -16.74
#